data_AF-A0A165QVS6-F1
#
_entry.id   AF-A0A165QVS6-F1
#
_cell.length_a   1.000
_cell.length_b   1.000
_cell.length_c   1.000
_cell.angle_alpha   90.00
_cell.angle_beta   90.00
_cell.angle_gamma   90.00
#
_symmetry.space_group_name_H-M   'P 1'
#
loop_
_entity.id
_entity.type
_entity.pdbx_description
1 polymer ?
#
loop_
_entity_poly.entity_id
_entity_poly.type
_entity_poly.pdbx_seq_one_letter_code
_entity_poly.pdbx_strand_id
1 'polypeptide(L)'
;MRFNIDYLRRAGLLDAEGNPINLFGIASHLYYTEPGNLALSDQHSVKREFLVLLCHLFGRRYLPSIYSTDENLQQLIKKSPSMVALPPMPEDAKMVLDAHDSDILSTYTSYALAYATQHHATLGIDSRLPLSDLKSIPAYTTIQEGEIQRYHTVEELSRTSRDGLHLNQFAIPSMRIFTSHSSQQDESYILNAYILDFYIHGQPAAIKSANGIRDNDMWYLLDDFTLTLKSIRAGLGQLLLTASTEAVGDDEDEDEAPEDAYTEKEIKATGDGDGVEEGQAMEADQGDDSEDEDMELTRPAGVSDQDWTVYKLVSVVTTEFEEKFRMIWA
;
A
#
# COMPACT_ATOMS: atom_id res chain seq x y z
N MET A 1 16.42 -6.71 -9.52
CA MET A 1 16.95 -6.75 -8.14
C MET A 1 17.65 -5.47 -7.70
N ARG A 2 18.64 -4.92 -8.44
CA ARG A 2 19.35 -3.70 -8.00
C ARG A 2 18.45 -2.47 -7.80
N PHE A 3 17.47 -2.27 -8.67
CA PHE A 3 16.48 -1.19 -8.50
C PHE A 3 15.70 -1.31 -7.19
N ASN A 4 15.15 -2.48 -6.88
CA ASN A 4 14.31 -2.68 -5.69
C ASN A 4 15.08 -2.38 -4.40
N ILE A 5 16.35 -2.81 -4.30
CA ILE A 5 17.19 -2.52 -3.13
C ILE A 5 17.50 -1.03 -3.03
N ASP A 6 17.85 -0.37 -4.15
CA ASP A 6 18.10 1.07 -4.15
C ASP A 6 16.85 1.89 -3.84
N TYR A 7 15.68 1.44 -4.33
CA TYR A 7 14.38 2.01 -4.02
C TYR A 7 14.06 1.90 -2.53
N LEU A 8 14.16 0.70 -1.94
CA LEU A 8 13.89 0.49 -0.52
C LEU A 8 14.84 1.31 0.37
N ARG A 9 16.09 1.52 -0.06
CA ARG A 9 17.04 2.40 0.63
C ARG A 9 16.63 3.87 0.55
N ARG A 10 16.26 4.35 -0.64
CA ARG A 10 15.80 5.74 -0.84
C ARG A 10 14.48 6.03 -0.14
N ALA A 11 13.59 5.04 -0.07
CA ALA A 11 12.35 5.10 0.68
C ALA A 11 12.56 5.03 2.21
N GLY A 12 13.81 4.90 2.67
CA GLY A 12 14.14 4.82 4.10
C GLY A 12 13.64 3.55 4.77
N LEU A 13 13.46 2.47 4.02
CA LEU A 13 13.05 1.15 4.51
C LEU A 13 14.25 0.21 4.71
N LEU A 14 15.38 0.46 4.04
CA LEU A 14 16.63 -0.28 4.23
C LEU A 14 17.81 0.68 4.44
N ASP A 15 18.79 0.28 5.25
CA ASP A 15 20.06 0.99 5.40
C ASP A 15 21.08 0.66 4.27
N ALA A 16 22.28 1.24 4.35
CA ALA A 16 23.34 1.06 3.35
C ALA A 16 23.92 -0.37 3.33
N GLU A 17 23.74 -1.11 4.42
CA GLU A 17 24.14 -2.49 4.65
C GLU A 17 23.04 -3.48 4.22
N GLY A 18 21.80 -3.02 4.06
CA GLY A 18 20.62 -3.81 3.69
C GLY A 18 19.79 -4.30 4.88
N ASN A 19 19.98 -3.75 6.08
CA ASN A 19 19.15 -4.03 7.24
C ASN A 19 17.85 -3.20 7.20
N PRO A 20 16.74 -3.71 7.75
CA PRO A 20 15.47 -3.00 7.82
C PRO A 20 15.53 -1.81 8.79
N ILE A 21 14.97 -0.67 8.38
CA ILE A 21 14.89 0.57 9.17
C ILE A 21 13.50 1.22 9.05
N ASN A 22 13.16 2.09 10.02
CA ASN A 22 11.92 2.86 10.06
C ASN A 22 10.65 2.00 9.81
N LEU A 23 9.84 2.38 8.81
CA LEU A 23 8.53 1.78 8.48
C LEU A 23 8.65 0.42 7.78
N PHE A 24 9.84 -0.18 7.66
CA PHE A 24 10.03 -1.48 7.02
C PHE A 24 9.13 -2.56 7.61
N GLY A 25 8.98 -2.60 8.93
CA GLY A 25 8.10 -3.57 9.61
C GLY A 25 6.67 -3.49 9.05
N ILE A 26 6.07 -2.30 9.05
CA ILE A 26 4.72 -2.06 8.51
C ILE A 26 4.65 -2.44 7.02
N ALA A 27 5.62 -1.96 6.23
CA ALA A 27 5.64 -2.21 4.79
C ALA A 27 5.73 -3.71 4.48
N SER A 28 6.50 -4.47 5.26
CA SER A 28 6.69 -5.91 5.11
C SER A 28 5.47 -6.73 5.53
N HIS A 29 4.79 -6.37 6.63
CA HIS A 29 3.57 -7.06 7.07
C HIS A 29 2.40 -6.80 6.11
N LEU A 30 2.38 -5.65 5.44
CA LEU A 30 1.36 -5.27 4.48
C LEU A 30 1.75 -5.55 3.01
N TYR A 31 2.72 -6.44 2.75
CA TYR A 31 3.24 -6.69 1.38
C TYR A 31 2.15 -7.07 0.36
N TYR A 32 1.07 -7.73 0.80
CA TYR A 32 -0.04 -8.13 -0.05
C TYR A 32 -0.90 -6.95 -0.53
N THR A 33 -0.71 -5.76 0.05
CA THR A 33 -1.42 -4.52 -0.29
C THR A 33 -0.59 -3.58 -1.18
N GLU A 34 0.52 -4.05 -1.76
CA GLU A 34 1.36 -3.24 -2.66
C GLU A 34 0.55 -2.58 -3.79
N PRO A 35 0.78 -1.28 -4.09
CA PRO A 35 1.80 -0.39 -3.53
C PRO A 35 1.36 0.43 -2.30
N GLY A 36 0.21 0.12 -1.68
CA GLY A 36 -0.36 0.90 -0.57
C GLY A 36 0.49 0.91 0.70
N ASN A 37 1.12 -0.22 1.01
CA ASN A 37 2.11 -0.36 2.09
C ASN A 37 3.31 0.59 1.96
N LEU A 38 3.73 0.91 0.73
CA LEU A 38 4.86 1.80 0.41
C LEU A 38 4.44 3.28 0.29
N ALA A 39 3.13 3.54 0.24
CA ALA A 39 2.54 4.86 0.13
C ALA A 39 2.29 5.51 1.51
N LEU A 40 2.36 4.73 2.59
CA LEU A 40 2.11 5.20 3.94
C LEU A 40 3.26 6.10 4.41
N SER A 41 3.04 7.41 4.36
CA SER A 41 3.97 8.43 4.85
C SER A 41 3.38 9.19 6.03
N ASP A 42 4.25 9.79 6.84
CA ASP A 42 3.92 10.51 8.07
C ASP A 42 2.97 11.69 7.79
N GLN A 43 1.68 11.48 8.05
CA GLN A 43 0.62 12.47 7.79
C GLN A 43 -0.17 12.72 9.07
N HIS A 44 -0.17 13.96 9.53
CA HIS A 44 -1.03 14.44 10.60
C HIS A 44 -2.45 14.63 10.07
N SER A 45 -3.43 14.00 10.70
CA SER A 45 -4.79 14.15 10.20
C SER A 45 -5.86 13.85 11.24
N VAL A 46 -6.98 14.57 11.13
CA VAL A 46 -8.19 14.35 11.92
C VAL A 46 -8.68 12.93 11.62
N LYS A 47 -9.10 12.17 12.64
CA LYS A 47 -9.58 10.78 12.58
C LYS A 47 -10.29 10.35 11.28
N ARG A 48 -11.18 11.20 10.77
CA ARG A 48 -11.92 10.98 9.50
C ARG A 48 -11.03 11.06 8.26
N GLU A 49 -10.18 12.06 8.17
CA GLU A 49 -9.27 12.26 7.04
C GLU A 49 -8.18 11.16 7.01
N PHE A 50 -7.69 10.72 8.17
CA PHE A 50 -6.81 9.53 8.26
C PHE A 50 -7.51 8.29 7.70
N LEU A 51 -8.77 8.05 8.08
CA LEU A 51 -9.53 6.92 7.55
C LEU A 51 -9.81 7.06 6.04
N VAL A 52 -10.10 8.27 5.56
CA VAL A 52 -10.22 8.54 4.11
C VAL A 52 -8.91 8.21 3.40
N LEU A 53 -7.76 8.59 3.95
CA LEU A 53 -6.45 8.24 3.41
C LEU A 53 -6.27 6.72 3.34
N LEU A 54 -6.54 6.00 4.44
CA LEU A 54 -6.45 4.54 4.46
C LEU A 54 -7.37 3.86 3.44
N CYS A 55 -8.60 4.36 3.24
CA CYS A 55 -9.52 3.83 2.23
C CYS A 55 -9.03 4.06 0.78
N HIS A 56 -8.17 5.05 0.55
CA HIS A 56 -7.55 5.25 -0.76
C HIS A 56 -6.32 4.35 -0.95
N LEU A 57 -5.62 4.00 0.12
CA LEU A 57 -4.41 3.17 0.07
C LEU A 57 -4.75 1.67 0.09
N PHE A 58 -5.71 1.28 0.93
CA PHE A 58 -6.07 -0.11 1.24
C PHE A 58 -7.54 -0.39 0.95
N GLY A 59 -7.88 -1.68 0.75
CA GLY A 59 -9.27 -2.12 0.58
C GLY A 59 -10.00 -1.50 -0.61
N ARG A 60 -9.27 -1.01 -1.62
CA ARG A 60 -9.83 -0.27 -2.76
C ARG A 60 -10.79 -1.13 -3.55
N ARG A 61 -12.00 -0.63 -3.76
CA ARG A 61 -12.97 -1.21 -4.69
C ARG A 61 -13.57 -0.13 -5.54
N TYR A 62 -13.67 -0.38 -6.84
CA TYR A 62 -14.33 0.54 -7.75
C TYR A 62 -15.83 0.26 -7.77
N LEU A 63 -16.61 1.33 -7.86
CA LEU A 63 -18.02 1.21 -8.19
C LEU A 63 -18.15 0.74 -9.64
N PRO A 64 -19.07 -0.20 -9.94
CA PRO A 64 -19.34 -0.59 -11.32
C PRO A 64 -19.71 0.63 -12.17
N SER A 65 -19.29 0.64 -13.44
CA SER A 65 -19.53 1.76 -14.38
C SER A 65 -21.02 2.15 -14.55
N ILE A 66 -21.95 1.24 -14.24
CA ILE A 66 -23.40 1.47 -14.20
C ILE A 66 -23.78 2.55 -13.18
N TYR A 67 -23.00 2.67 -12.11
CA TYR A 67 -23.15 3.70 -11.08
C TYR A 67 -22.42 4.99 -11.45
N SER A 68 -21.41 4.96 -12.34
CA SER A 68 -20.61 6.14 -12.71
C SER A 68 -21.39 7.27 -13.39
N THR A 69 -22.60 7.03 -13.88
CA THR A 69 -23.46 8.12 -14.37
C THR A 69 -23.96 8.95 -13.18
N ASP A 70 -23.66 10.25 -13.21
CA ASP A 70 -23.95 11.20 -12.13
C ASP A 70 -25.43 11.16 -11.67
N GLU A 71 -26.38 10.95 -12.60
CA GLU A 71 -27.80 10.80 -12.26
C GLU A 71 -28.11 9.57 -11.38
N ASN A 72 -27.48 8.42 -11.66
CA ASN A 72 -27.70 7.18 -10.91
C ASN A 72 -27.02 7.25 -9.53
N LEU A 73 -25.79 7.79 -9.48
CA LEU A 73 -25.06 8.02 -8.24
C LEU A 73 -25.80 9.00 -7.33
N GLN A 74 -26.25 10.13 -7.87
CA GLN A 74 -27.03 11.10 -7.10
C GLN A 74 -28.36 10.52 -6.61
N GLN A 75 -29.02 9.67 -7.40
CA GLN A 75 -30.24 9.00 -6.93
C GLN A 75 -29.95 8.00 -5.80
N LEU A 76 -28.82 7.29 -5.86
CA LEU A 76 -28.42 6.36 -4.81
C LEU A 76 -28.06 7.11 -3.52
N ILE A 77 -27.22 8.14 -3.63
CA ILE A 77 -26.80 9.02 -2.52
C ILE A 77 -27.99 9.76 -1.90
N LYS A 78 -28.99 10.19 -2.69
CA LYS A 78 -30.20 10.85 -2.17
C LYS A 78 -31.16 9.89 -1.46
N LYS A 79 -31.12 8.60 -1.78
CA LYS A 79 -32.05 7.59 -1.24
C LYS A 79 -31.55 6.93 0.03
N SER A 80 -30.24 6.91 0.28
CA SER A 80 -29.65 6.30 1.48
C SER A 80 -28.90 7.33 2.33
N PRO A 81 -28.96 7.23 3.67
CA PRO A 81 -28.04 7.96 4.55
C PRO A 81 -26.58 7.51 4.41
N SER A 82 -26.35 6.40 3.69
CA SER A 82 -25.06 5.77 3.44
C SER A 82 -24.19 6.55 2.47
N MET A 83 -22.89 6.55 2.74
CA MET A 83 -21.87 7.09 1.85
C MET A 83 -21.40 5.99 0.90
N VAL A 84 -21.60 6.22 -0.39
CA VAL A 84 -21.29 5.23 -1.44
C VAL A 84 -20.03 5.58 -2.21
N ALA A 85 -19.86 6.85 -2.56
CA ALA A 85 -18.67 7.36 -3.22
C ALA A 85 -17.64 7.81 -2.20
N LEU A 86 -16.39 7.37 -2.36
CA LEU A 86 -15.30 7.77 -1.49
C LEU A 86 -15.01 9.27 -1.69
N PRO A 87 -14.92 10.07 -0.61
CA PRO A 87 -14.49 11.47 -0.70
C PRO A 87 -13.11 11.57 -1.36
N PRO A 88 -12.74 12.72 -1.95
CA PRO A 88 -11.40 12.89 -2.51
C PRO A 88 -10.33 12.75 -1.43
N MET A 89 -9.16 12.23 -1.83
CA MET A 89 -7.97 12.16 -0.98
C MET A 89 -7.56 13.58 -0.52
N PRO A 90 -7.07 13.74 0.73
CA PRO A 90 -6.45 15.00 1.16
C PRO A 90 -5.36 15.48 0.20
N GLU A 91 -5.34 16.77 -0.10
CA GLU A 91 -4.38 17.33 -1.08
C GLU A 91 -2.92 17.18 -0.62
N ASP A 92 -2.68 17.27 0.70
CA ASP A 92 -1.35 17.07 1.29
C ASP A 92 -0.85 15.64 1.08
N ALA A 93 -1.72 14.64 1.25
CA ALA A 93 -1.42 13.23 0.96
C ALA A 93 -1.10 13.03 -0.52
N LYS A 94 -1.95 13.61 -1.38
CA LYS A 94 -1.77 13.51 -2.83
C LYS A 94 -0.44 14.11 -3.28
N MET A 95 -0.08 15.28 -2.75
CA MET A 95 1.19 15.94 -3.07
C MET A 95 2.39 15.08 -2.67
N VAL A 96 2.34 14.40 -1.51
CA VAL A 96 3.41 13.49 -1.09
C VAL A 96 3.48 12.26 -2.01
N LEU A 97 2.34 11.70 -2.42
CA LEU A 97 2.32 10.56 -3.36
C LEU A 97 2.81 10.94 -4.76
N ASP A 98 2.45 12.13 -5.26
CA ASP A 98 2.93 12.65 -6.54
C ASP A 98 4.44 12.90 -6.50
N ALA A 99 4.95 13.47 -5.39
CA ALA A 99 6.39 13.63 -5.18
C ALA A 99 7.11 12.27 -5.15
N HIS A 100 6.56 11.28 -4.44
CA HIS A 100 7.12 9.94 -4.37
C HIS A 100 7.11 9.23 -5.75
N ASP A 101 6.03 9.33 -6.53
CA ASP A 101 5.99 8.77 -7.89
C ASP A 101 7.05 9.41 -8.79
N SER A 102 7.25 10.73 -8.68
CA SER A 102 8.29 11.46 -9.40
C SER A 102 9.70 10.99 -9.01
N ASP A 103 9.94 10.74 -7.72
CA ASP A 103 11.23 10.22 -7.23
C ASP A 103 11.49 8.78 -7.71
N ILE A 104 10.45 7.94 -7.72
CA ILE A 104 10.50 6.59 -8.29
C ILE A 104 10.86 6.65 -9.77
N LEU A 105 10.17 7.51 -10.54
CA LEU A 105 10.42 7.68 -11.96
C LEU A 105 11.84 8.20 -12.24
N SER A 106 12.30 9.18 -11.47
CA SER A 106 13.65 9.74 -11.57
C SER A 106 14.72 8.67 -11.31
N THR A 107 14.52 7.87 -10.27
CA THR A 107 15.42 6.76 -9.90
C THR A 107 15.43 5.69 -11.00
N TYR A 108 14.25 5.31 -11.49
CA TYR A 108 14.11 4.30 -12.53
C TYR A 108 14.72 4.75 -13.86
N THR A 109 14.51 6.01 -14.23
CA THR A 109 15.14 6.65 -15.40
C THR A 109 16.65 6.63 -15.26
N SER A 110 17.17 7.06 -14.12
CA SER A 110 18.62 7.07 -13.86
C SER A 110 19.23 5.68 -13.99
N TYR A 111 18.54 4.65 -13.50
CA TYR A 111 18.98 3.26 -13.63
C TYR A 111 18.97 2.78 -15.09
N ALA A 112 17.88 3.06 -15.82
CA ALA A 112 17.75 2.75 -17.24
C ALA A 112 18.88 3.41 -18.05
N LEU A 113 19.18 4.69 -17.79
CA LEU A 113 20.27 5.44 -18.41
C LEU A 113 21.64 4.83 -18.09
N ALA A 114 21.93 4.60 -16.81
CA ALA A 114 23.22 4.05 -16.39
C ALA A 114 23.50 2.68 -17.02
N TYR A 115 22.49 1.81 -17.04
CA TYR A 115 22.59 0.50 -17.68
C TYR A 115 22.78 0.62 -19.19
N ALA A 116 22.02 1.50 -19.85
CA ALA A 116 22.10 1.75 -21.27
C ALA A 116 23.48 2.26 -21.72
N THR A 117 24.12 3.12 -20.92
CA THR A 117 25.48 3.63 -21.15
C THR A 117 26.53 2.55 -20.90
N GLN A 118 26.43 1.82 -19.79
CA GLN A 118 27.40 0.79 -19.42
C GLN A 118 27.42 -0.37 -20.43
N HIS A 119 26.27 -0.73 -20.98
CA HIS A 119 26.10 -1.87 -21.88
C HIS A 119 25.89 -1.48 -23.34
N HIS A 120 26.23 -0.24 -23.75
CA HIS A 120 25.99 0.26 -25.12
C HIS A 120 26.54 -0.69 -26.21
N ALA A 121 27.72 -1.27 -25.98
CA ALA A 121 28.37 -2.18 -26.92
C ALA A 121 27.64 -3.53 -27.07
N THR A 122 26.91 -3.97 -26.04
CA THR A 122 26.14 -5.22 -26.04
C THR A 122 24.72 -5.01 -26.56
N LEU A 123 24.15 -3.82 -26.35
CA LEU A 123 22.78 -3.46 -26.71
C LEU A 123 22.58 -3.24 -28.22
N GLY A 124 23.65 -3.13 -29.00
CA GLY A 124 23.58 -3.00 -30.46
C GLY A 124 23.08 -1.63 -30.95
N ILE A 125 22.84 -1.53 -32.25
CA ILE A 125 22.41 -0.28 -32.90
C ILE A 125 20.88 -0.28 -33.01
N ASP A 126 20.22 0.62 -32.27
CA ASP A 126 18.75 0.76 -32.19
C ASP A 126 18.10 1.45 -33.42
N SER A 127 18.89 1.69 -34.47
CA SER A 127 18.43 2.41 -35.66
C SER A 127 17.93 1.48 -36.77
N ARG A 128 17.65 0.21 -36.49
CA ARG A 128 17.18 -0.78 -37.49
C ARG A 128 15.99 -1.56 -36.94
N LEU A 129 14.99 -1.75 -37.79
CA LEU A 129 13.83 -2.56 -37.44
C LEU A 129 14.19 -4.05 -37.42
N PRO A 130 13.73 -4.83 -36.41
CA PRO A 130 14.18 -6.21 -36.18
C PRO A 130 13.84 -7.20 -37.29
N LEU A 131 12.82 -6.90 -38.12
CA LEU A 131 12.36 -7.80 -39.17
C LEU A 131 12.75 -7.37 -40.59
N SER A 132 13.02 -6.09 -40.81
CA SER A 132 13.24 -5.54 -42.16
C SER A 132 14.64 -4.98 -42.38
N ASP A 133 15.46 -4.86 -41.33
CA ASP A 133 16.80 -4.25 -41.34
C ASP A 133 16.84 -2.83 -41.93
N LEU A 134 15.67 -2.24 -42.18
CA LEU A 134 15.54 -0.89 -42.68
C LEU A 134 15.96 0.08 -41.59
N LYS A 135 16.71 1.11 -41.99
CA LYS A 135 17.01 2.23 -41.10
C LYS A 135 15.70 2.88 -40.68
N SER A 136 15.32 2.69 -39.42
CA SER A 136 14.22 3.43 -38.82
C SER A 136 14.70 4.87 -38.64
N ILE A 137 13.96 5.84 -39.19
CA ILE A 137 14.02 7.21 -38.69
C ILE A 137 13.51 7.10 -37.25
N PRO A 138 14.22 7.59 -36.22
CA PRO A 138 13.83 7.34 -34.84
C PRO A 138 12.50 8.05 -34.55
N ALA A 139 11.39 7.34 -34.76
CA ALA A 139 10.07 7.73 -34.30
C ALA A 139 9.90 7.37 -32.82
N TYR A 140 10.78 6.52 -32.29
CA TYR A 140 10.85 6.14 -30.90
C TYR A 140 12.16 6.66 -30.32
N THR A 141 12.00 7.33 -29.17
CA THR A 141 13.02 7.93 -28.36
C THR A 141 14.13 6.94 -28.08
N THR A 142 15.15 6.97 -28.93
CA THR A 142 16.45 6.49 -28.54
C THR A 142 16.78 7.30 -27.28
N ILE A 143 17.07 6.60 -26.18
CA ILE A 143 17.88 7.15 -25.10
C ILE A 143 19.22 7.51 -25.76
N GLN A 144 19.28 8.66 -26.44
CA GLN A 144 20.49 9.19 -27.03
C GLN A 144 21.23 9.86 -25.87
N GLU A 145 22.45 9.43 -25.68
CA GLU A 145 23.44 10.12 -24.87
C GLU A 145 23.45 11.60 -25.26
N GLY A 146 22.76 12.46 -24.49
CA GLY A 146 22.79 13.91 -24.70
C GLY A 146 21.51 14.67 -24.40
N GLU A 147 20.32 14.08 -24.59
CA GLU A 147 19.05 14.73 -24.26
C GLU A 147 18.22 13.81 -23.36
N ILE A 148 18.17 14.12 -22.06
CA ILE A 148 17.24 13.47 -21.14
C ILE A 148 15.85 13.88 -21.60
N GLN A 149 15.19 13.06 -22.42
CA GLN A 149 13.76 13.20 -22.59
C GLN A 149 13.14 13.00 -21.21
N ARG A 150 12.32 13.99 -20.81
CA ARG A 150 11.55 13.92 -19.59
C ARG A 150 10.44 12.92 -19.83
N TYR A 151 10.63 11.68 -19.39
CA TYR A 151 9.55 10.73 -19.24
C TYR A 151 8.62 11.26 -18.14
N HIS A 152 7.32 11.11 -18.34
CA HIS A 152 6.31 11.51 -17.37
C HIS A 152 5.83 10.34 -16.52
N THR A 153 6.05 9.09 -16.97
CA THR A 153 5.57 7.89 -16.28
C THR A 153 6.51 6.69 -16.44
N VAL A 154 6.47 5.77 -15.47
CA VAL A 154 7.22 4.50 -15.51
C VAL A 154 6.81 3.63 -16.70
N GLU A 155 5.52 3.65 -17.03
CA GLU A 155 4.96 2.94 -18.19
C GLU A 155 5.49 3.51 -19.51
N GLU A 156 5.50 4.84 -19.64
CA GLU A 156 6.06 5.52 -20.81
C GLU A 156 7.52 5.16 -20.99
N LEU A 157 8.34 5.27 -19.92
CA LEU A 157 9.74 4.87 -19.97
C LEU A 157 9.89 3.39 -20.38
N SER A 158 9.10 2.49 -19.81
CA SER A 158 9.21 1.05 -20.11
C SER A 158 8.79 0.72 -21.55
N ARG A 159 7.78 1.40 -22.10
CA ARG A 159 7.27 1.19 -23.47
C ARG A 159 8.11 1.87 -24.55
N THR A 160 8.74 2.98 -24.23
CA THR A 160 9.49 3.81 -25.20
C THR A 160 11.00 3.58 -25.14
N SER A 161 11.46 2.72 -24.23
CA SER A 161 12.86 2.29 -24.16
C SER A 161 13.27 1.44 -25.36
N ARG A 162 14.57 1.47 -25.67
CA ARG A 162 15.19 0.67 -26.74
C ARG A 162 14.90 -0.83 -26.59
N ASP A 163 14.80 -1.55 -27.71
CA ASP A 163 14.40 -2.97 -27.76
C ASP A 163 15.34 -3.91 -26.97
N GLY A 164 16.62 -3.53 -26.83
CA GLY A 164 17.62 -4.26 -26.03
C GLY A 164 17.52 -4.03 -24.50
N LEU A 165 16.71 -3.07 -24.04
CA LEU A 165 16.57 -2.74 -22.62
C LEU A 165 15.26 -3.31 -22.07
N HIS A 166 15.33 -4.46 -21.42
CA HIS A 166 14.17 -5.07 -20.77
C HIS A 166 13.82 -4.36 -19.46
N LEU A 167 12.90 -3.39 -19.57
CA LEU A 167 12.33 -2.63 -18.46
C LEU A 167 10.99 -3.25 -18.03
N ASN A 168 10.89 -3.74 -16.80
CA ASN A 168 9.65 -4.30 -16.26
C ASN A 168 8.93 -3.28 -15.38
N GLN A 169 7.89 -2.65 -15.92
CA GLN A 169 7.06 -1.69 -15.19
C GLN A 169 6.36 -2.29 -13.96
N PHE A 170 6.03 -3.59 -13.97
CA PHE A 170 5.28 -4.24 -12.88
C PHE A 170 6.16 -4.55 -11.67
N ALA A 171 7.49 -4.46 -11.82
CA ALA A 171 8.43 -4.57 -10.71
C ALA A 171 8.67 -3.23 -10.01
N ILE A 172 8.04 -2.15 -10.48
CA ILE A 172 8.22 -0.80 -9.98
C ILE A 172 6.95 -0.38 -9.23
N PRO A 173 7.02 -0.02 -7.95
CA PRO A 173 5.85 0.33 -7.14
C PRO A 173 5.36 1.75 -7.45
N SER A 174 4.86 1.99 -8.66
CA SER A 174 4.36 3.32 -9.05
C SER A 174 3.13 3.72 -8.23
N MET A 175 3.12 4.98 -7.77
CA MET A 175 2.01 5.55 -7.00
C MET A 175 0.89 6.11 -7.89
N ARG A 176 1.03 5.99 -9.22
CA ARG A 176 0.02 6.45 -10.19
C ARG A 176 -1.36 5.88 -9.91
N ILE A 177 -1.45 4.64 -9.43
CA ILE A 177 -2.74 4.05 -9.07
C ILE A 177 -3.50 4.91 -8.03
N PHE A 178 -2.81 5.69 -7.19
CA PHE A 178 -3.41 6.61 -6.23
C PHE A 178 -3.62 8.01 -6.82
N THR A 179 -2.72 8.47 -7.70
CA THR A 179 -2.70 9.88 -8.13
C THR A 179 -3.43 10.14 -9.46
N SER A 180 -3.40 9.21 -10.43
CA SER A 180 -3.91 9.42 -11.79
C SER A 180 -5.44 9.47 -11.89
N HIS A 181 -6.15 8.91 -10.91
CA HIS A 181 -7.62 8.82 -10.94
C HIS A 181 -8.33 9.96 -10.19
N SER A 182 -7.55 10.89 -9.62
CA SER A 182 -8.07 12.04 -8.87
C SER A 182 -8.31 13.28 -9.73
N SER A 183 -7.76 13.33 -10.95
CA SER A 183 -8.15 14.33 -11.95
C SER A 183 -9.56 14.00 -12.42
N GLN A 184 -10.51 14.85 -12.08
CA GLN A 184 -11.97 14.81 -12.32
C GLN A 184 -12.42 14.59 -13.79
N GLN A 185 -11.52 14.22 -14.71
CA GLN A 185 -11.80 14.08 -16.14
C GLN A 185 -12.13 12.65 -16.57
N ASP A 186 -11.84 11.63 -15.75
CA ASP A 186 -12.28 10.24 -15.99
C ASP A 186 -13.29 9.79 -14.91
N GLU A 187 -14.55 10.22 -15.06
CA GLU A 187 -15.72 9.77 -14.24
C GLU A 187 -15.93 8.24 -14.25
N SER A 188 -15.17 7.51 -15.07
CA SER A 188 -15.19 6.07 -15.25
C SER A 188 -14.80 5.26 -14.00
N TYR A 189 -14.06 5.82 -13.03
CA TYR A 189 -13.42 5.04 -11.97
C TYR A 189 -13.60 5.63 -10.56
N ILE A 190 -14.84 5.72 -10.10
CA ILE A 190 -15.17 6.18 -8.74
C ILE A 190 -14.91 5.05 -7.72
N LEU A 191 -14.22 5.37 -6.63
CA LEU A 191 -13.97 4.44 -5.53
C LEU A 191 -15.20 4.32 -4.61
N ASN A 192 -15.43 3.11 -4.12
CA ASN A 192 -16.48 2.74 -3.19
C ASN A 192 -16.06 3.08 -1.76
N ALA A 193 -16.95 3.71 -0.99
CA ALA A 193 -16.70 4.14 0.38
C ALA A 193 -17.08 3.12 1.46
N TYR A 194 -17.31 1.84 1.13
CA TYR A 194 -17.86 0.85 2.06
C TYR A 194 -17.17 0.78 3.44
N ILE A 195 -15.84 0.92 3.52
CA ILE A 195 -15.08 0.94 4.79
C ILE A 195 -15.45 2.19 5.60
N LEU A 196 -15.49 3.35 4.95
CA LEU A 196 -15.82 4.61 5.59
C LEU A 196 -17.30 4.68 5.99
N ASP A 197 -18.18 4.10 5.18
CA ASP A 197 -19.61 3.93 5.48
C ASP A 197 -19.84 3.01 6.67
N PHE A 198 -19.15 1.86 6.69
CA PHE A 198 -19.13 0.94 7.83
C PHE A 198 -18.66 1.66 9.09
N TYR A 199 -17.57 2.43 8.99
CA TYR A 199 -17.03 3.13 10.15
C TYR A 199 -17.99 4.18 10.71
N ILE A 200 -18.69 4.93 9.86
CA ILE A 200 -19.59 6.00 10.32
C ILE A 200 -20.91 5.41 10.85
N HIS A 201 -21.48 4.43 10.14
CA HIS A 201 -22.85 3.98 10.41
C HIS A 201 -22.94 2.62 11.09
N GLY A 202 -21.95 1.73 10.91
CA GLY A 202 -21.94 0.38 11.49
C GLY A 202 -23.11 -0.50 11.02
N GLN A 203 -23.69 -0.23 9.85
CA GLN A 203 -24.91 -0.88 9.38
C GLN A 203 -24.62 -1.87 8.24
N PRO A 204 -24.72 -3.20 8.47
CA PRO A 204 -24.50 -4.21 7.43
C PRO A 204 -25.46 -4.08 6.25
N ALA A 205 -26.72 -3.73 6.52
CA ALA A 205 -27.75 -3.57 5.49
C ALA A 205 -27.44 -2.43 4.51
N ALA A 206 -26.83 -1.35 5.01
CA ALA A 206 -26.38 -0.21 4.21
C ALA A 206 -25.24 -0.62 3.27
N ILE A 207 -24.25 -1.37 3.78
CA ILE A 207 -23.10 -1.82 2.99
C ILE A 207 -23.53 -2.77 1.86
N LYS A 208 -24.51 -3.64 2.14
CA LYS A 208 -25.08 -4.55 1.14
C LYS A 208 -25.87 -3.82 0.06
N SER A 209 -26.80 -2.95 0.47
CA SER A 209 -27.76 -2.34 -0.45
C SER A 209 -27.22 -1.09 -1.16
N ALA A 210 -26.49 -0.23 -0.45
CA ALA A 210 -25.98 1.04 -0.97
C ALA A 210 -24.57 0.90 -1.56
N ASN A 211 -23.67 0.17 -0.88
CA ASN A 211 -22.29 -0.04 -1.37
C ASN A 211 -22.14 -1.27 -2.29
N GLY A 212 -23.18 -2.07 -2.48
CA GLY A 212 -23.19 -3.19 -3.43
C GLY A 212 -22.20 -4.31 -3.08
N ILE A 213 -21.82 -4.44 -1.80
CA ILE A 213 -20.96 -5.51 -1.32
C ILE A 213 -21.81 -6.76 -1.08
N ARG A 214 -21.34 -7.91 -1.55
CA ARG A 214 -22.05 -9.19 -1.36
C ARG A 214 -21.96 -9.63 0.09
N ASP A 215 -23.02 -10.27 0.59
CA ASP A 215 -23.09 -10.82 1.95
C ASP A 215 -21.89 -11.68 2.31
N ASN A 216 -21.51 -12.58 1.41
CA ASN A 216 -20.41 -13.51 1.63
C ASN A 216 -19.04 -12.82 1.60
N ASP A 217 -18.92 -11.65 0.97
CA ASP A 217 -17.64 -10.93 0.83
C ASP A 217 -17.46 -9.89 1.96
N MET A 218 -18.55 -9.41 2.56
CA MET A 218 -18.54 -8.30 3.52
C MET A 218 -17.67 -8.59 4.75
N TRP A 219 -17.77 -9.80 5.31
CA TRP A 219 -16.95 -10.19 6.46
C TRP A 219 -15.46 -10.14 6.10
N TYR A 220 -15.05 -10.83 5.03
CA TYR A 220 -13.65 -10.88 4.60
C TYR A 220 -13.06 -9.51 4.30
N LEU A 221 -13.84 -8.60 3.71
CA LEU A 221 -13.35 -7.26 3.38
C LEU A 221 -13.13 -6.39 4.61
N LEU A 222 -13.99 -6.51 5.61
CA LEU A 222 -13.88 -5.74 6.85
C LEU A 222 -12.85 -6.38 7.79
N ASP A 223 -12.73 -7.71 7.76
CA ASP A 223 -11.68 -8.46 8.46
C ASP A 223 -10.28 -8.11 7.90
N ASP A 224 -10.10 -8.16 6.57
CA ASP A 224 -8.85 -7.76 5.91
C ASP A 224 -8.45 -6.32 6.25
N PHE A 225 -9.42 -5.40 6.30
CA PHE A 225 -9.14 -4.03 6.73
C PHE A 225 -8.83 -3.93 8.24
N THR A 226 -9.46 -4.75 9.08
CA THR A 226 -9.14 -4.83 10.52
C THR A 226 -7.72 -5.33 10.73
N LEU A 227 -7.31 -6.38 10.02
CA LEU A 227 -5.94 -6.90 10.01
C LEU A 227 -4.94 -5.86 9.51
N THR A 228 -5.32 -5.07 8.50
CA THR A 228 -4.51 -3.94 8.00
C THR A 228 -4.29 -2.89 9.10
N LEU A 229 -5.37 -2.49 9.81
CA LEU A 229 -5.27 -1.54 10.92
C LEU A 229 -4.41 -2.06 12.08
N LYS A 230 -4.60 -3.33 12.47
CA LYS A 230 -3.78 -3.99 13.50
C LYS A 230 -2.30 -4.01 13.11
N SER A 231 -2.00 -4.30 11.85
CA SER A 231 -0.62 -4.31 11.33
C SER A 231 0.02 -2.91 11.34
N ILE A 232 -0.72 -1.86 10.95
CA ILE A 232 -0.24 -0.48 11.04
C ILE A 232 0.00 -0.09 12.50
N ARG A 233 -0.93 -0.42 13.41
CA ARG A 233 -0.81 -0.15 14.85
C ARG A 233 0.42 -0.83 15.43
N ALA A 234 0.59 -2.14 15.19
CA ALA A 234 1.70 -2.92 15.70
C ALA A 234 3.05 -2.40 15.18
N GLY A 235 3.17 -2.17 13.87
CA GLY A 235 4.43 -1.71 13.29
C GLY A 235 4.79 -0.26 13.68
N LEU A 236 3.81 0.64 13.87
CA LEU A 236 4.08 1.96 14.45
C LEU A 236 4.52 1.85 15.91
N GLY A 237 3.86 0.99 16.70
CA GLY A 237 4.24 0.75 18.09
C GLY A 237 5.69 0.26 18.22
N GLN A 238 6.08 -0.69 17.35
CA GLN A 238 7.44 -1.21 17.33
C GLN A 238 8.46 -0.15 16.89
N LEU A 239 8.13 0.68 15.89
CA LEU A 239 9.00 1.78 15.47
C LEU A 239 9.25 2.77 16.62
N LEU A 240 8.21 3.11 17.39
CA LEU A 240 8.34 3.99 18.54
C LEU A 240 9.18 3.38 19.68
N LEU A 241 9.04 2.08 19.92
CA LEU A 241 9.85 1.34 20.91
C LEU A 241 11.32 1.31 20.49
N THR A 242 11.61 0.98 19.24
CA THR A 242 12.98 0.98 18.70
C THR A 242 13.60 2.38 18.78
N ALA A 243 12.88 3.42 18.36
CA ALA A 243 13.37 4.80 18.46
C ALA A 243 13.66 5.23 19.91
N SER A 244 12.86 4.76 20.89
CA SER A 244 13.10 5.05 22.30
C SER A 244 14.31 4.32 22.88
N THR A 245 14.55 3.08 22.47
CA THR A 245 15.69 2.28 22.94
C THR A 245 16.99 2.77 22.33
N GLU A 246 16.98 3.18 21.04
CA GLU A 246 18.11 3.84 20.39
C GLU A 246 18.44 5.20 21.03
N ALA A 247 17.46 5.94 21.52
CA ALA A 247 17.67 7.22 22.20
C ALA A 247 18.22 7.08 23.64
N VAL A 248 18.04 5.91 24.28
CA VAL A 248 18.55 5.61 25.63
C VAL A 248 19.92 4.91 25.57
N GLY A 249 20.28 4.30 24.43
CA GLY A 249 21.53 3.56 24.24
C GLY A 249 22.81 4.38 24.07
N ASP A 250 22.81 5.69 24.38
CA ASP A 250 24.02 6.53 24.40
C ASP A 250 24.59 6.75 25.82
N ASP A 251 23.96 6.15 26.85
CA ASP A 251 24.53 5.99 28.18
C ASP A 251 24.77 4.50 28.46
N GLU A 252 26.04 4.13 28.59
CA GLU A 252 26.49 2.80 29.00
C GLU A 252 25.80 2.37 30.30
N ASP A 253 25.06 1.25 30.29
CA ASP A 253 25.05 0.26 31.36
C ASP A 253 24.40 -1.04 30.85
N GLU A 254 25.21 -2.10 30.73
CA GLU A 254 24.74 -3.48 30.67
C GLU A 254 23.99 -3.79 31.97
N ASP A 255 22.65 -3.86 31.98
CA ASP A 255 21.92 -4.77 32.86
C ASP A 255 20.40 -4.83 32.54
N GLU A 256 19.90 -6.07 32.49
CA GLU A 256 18.50 -6.54 32.47
C GLU A 256 17.61 -6.25 31.24
N ALA A 257 17.60 -7.22 30.32
CA ALA A 257 16.54 -7.40 29.32
C ALA A 257 15.18 -7.66 29.98
N PRO A 258 14.08 -6.99 29.57
CA PRO A 258 12.73 -7.44 29.91
C PRO A 258 12.37 -8.67 29.08
N GLU A 259 11.85 -9.68 29.77
CA GLU A 259 11.63 -11.05 29.32
C GLU A 259 10.35 -11.21 28.47
N ASP A 260 10.11 -10.37 27.47
CA ASP A 260 8.91 -10.48 26.61
C ASP A 260 9.29 -10.75 25.14
N ALA A 261 9.93 -11.89 24.91
CA ALA A 261 10.19 -12.42 23.57
C ALA A 261 9.04 -13.33 23.14
N TYR A 262 8.21 -12.83 22.22
CA TYR A 262 7.23 -13.64 21.49
C TYR A 262 7.94 -14.81 20.80
N THR A 263 7.57 -16.03 21.16
CA THR A 263 8.04 -17.24 20.49
C THR A 263 7.42 -17.35 19.10
N GLU A 264 8.26 -17.28 18.06
CA GLU A 264 7.90 -17.67 16.70
C GLU A 264 7.47 -19.15 16.69
N LYS A 265 6.20 -19.44 16.36
CA LYS A 265 5.78 -20.80 16.01
C LYS A 265 6.23 -21.08 14.57
N GLU A 266 7.32 -21.84 14.44
CA GLU A 266 7.77 -22.43 13.18
C GLU A 266 6.63 -23.20 12.49
N ILE A 267 6.26 -22.78 11.28
CA ILE A 267 5.40 -23.56 10.38
C ILE A 267 6.27 -24.66 9.75
N LYS A 268 6.10 -25.90 10.22
CA LYS A 268 6.73 -27.07 9.61
C LYS A 268 6.15 -27.32 8.22
N ALA A 269 6.97 -27.10 7.20
CA ALA A 269 6.74 -27.62 5.86
C ALA A 269 7.02 -29.14 5.85
N THR A 270 6.02 -29.94 5.48
CA THR A 270 6.23 -31.33 5.05
C THR A 270 5.65 -31.52 3.67
N GLY A 271 6.50 -31.93 2.73
CA GLY A 271 6.14 -32.26 1.36
C GLY A 271 5.77 -33.73 1.14
N ASP A 272 5.21 -33.93 -0.06
CA ASP A 272 5.01 -35.12 -0.88
C ASP A 272 3.87 -36.12 -0.57
N GLY A 273 3.05 -36.35 -1.62
CA GLY A 273 2.58 -37.70 -1.99
C GLY A 273 1.09 -37.91 -2.26
N ASP A 274 0.65 -37.61 -3.49
CA ASP A 274 -0.28 -38.36 -4.37
C ASP A 274 -1.57 -39.05 -3.81
N GLY A 275 -2.75 -38.74 -4.38
CA GLY A 275 -3.98 -39.53 -4.19
C GLY A 275 -5.30 -38.81 -4.42
N VAL A 276 -6.07 -39.27 -5.42
CA VAL A 276 -7.36 -38.78 -5.93
C VAL A 276 -8.55 -39.25 -5.06
N GLU A 277 -9.52 -38.38 -4.73
CA GLU A 277 -11.00 -38.56 -4.93
C GLU A 277 -11.85 -37.51 -4.17
N GLU A 278 -13.13 -37.46 -4.54
CA GLU A 278 -14.12 -36.38 -4.46
C GLU A 278 -14.71 -36.07 -3.07
N GLY A 279 -15.08 -34.79 -2.89
CA GLY A 279 -16.33 -34.31 -2.28
C GLY A 279 -16.58 -34.53 -0.79
N GLN A 280 -16.55 -33.45 0.01
CA GLN A 280 -17.60 -33.08 0.97
C GLN A 280 -17.29 -31.78 1.74
N ALA A 281 -18.37 -31.00 1.93
CA ALA A 281 -18.66 -29.96 2.93
C ALA A 281 -17.50 -29.21 3.63
N MET A 282 -17.40 -27.90 3.36
CA MET A 282 -16.69 -26.96 4.23
C MET A 282 -17.48 -26.76 5.52
N GLU A 283 -16.98 -27.34 6.62
CA GLU A 283 -17.33 -26.88 7.95
C GLU A 283 -16.52 -25.62 8.27
N ALA A 284 -17.20 -24.61 8.83
CA ALA A 284 -16.60 -23.37 9.26
C ALA A 284 -15.78 -23.62 10.54
N ASP A 285 -14.47 -23.44 10.43
CA ASP A 285 -13.56 -23.43 11.58
C ASP A 285 -13.80 -22.13 12.36
N GLN A 286 -14.50 -22.24 13.49
CA GLN A 286 -14.65 -21.15 14.45
C GLN A 286 -13.37 -21.11 15.29
N GLY A 287 -12.41 -20.29 14.85
CA GLY A 287 -11.32 -19.81 15.68
C GLY A 287 -11.84 -18.76 16.66
N ASP A 288 -11.87 -19.14 17.93
CA ASP A 288 -12.16 -18.30 19.09
C ASP A 288 -10.96 -17.37 19.35
N ASP A 289 -10.92 -16.21 18.69
CA ASP A 289 -9.92 -15.15 18.91
C ASP A 289 -10.36 -14.19 20.03
N SER A 290 -10.57 -14.72 21.22
CA SER A 290 -10.93 -13.95 22.41
C SER A 290 -9.73 -13.75 23.34
N GLU A 291 -8.62 -13.14 22.87
CA GLU A 291 -7.53 -12.68 23.77
C GLU A 291 -6.50 -11.73 23.11
N ASP A 292 -6.93 -10.76 22.29
CA ASP A 292 -6.11 -9.55 22.06
C ASP A 292 -6.48 -8.53 23.14
N GLU A 293 -5.93 -8.69 24.34
CA GLU A 293 -6.01 -7.64 25.36
C GLU A 293 -5.39 -6.36 24.80
N ASP A 294 -6.14 -5.26 24.93
CA ASP A 294 -5.71 -3.90 24.60
C ASP A 294 -4.39 -3.56 25.30
N MET A 295 -3.25 -3.87 24.68
CA MET A 295 -1.96 -3.34 25.07
C MET A 295 -1.93 -1.86 24.69
N GLU A 296 -2.57 -1.04 25.51
CA GLU A 296 -2.49 0.41 25.47
C GLU A 296 -1.04 0.78 25.81
N LEU A 297 -0.20 0.83 24.77
CA LEU A 297 1.21 1.17 24.89
C LEU A 297 1.33 2.46 25.71
N THR A 298 2.17 2.47 26.74
CA THR A 298 2.48 3.72 27.43
C THR A 298 3.53 4.48 26.62
N ARG A 299 3.45 5.81 26.60
CA ARG A 299 4.34 6.65 25.78
C ARG A 299 5.81 6.33 26.12
N PRO A 300 6.61 5.80 25.16
CA PRO A 300 8.02 5.53 25.41
C PRO A 300 8.81 6.83 25.61
N ALA A 301 9.89 6.77 26.39
CA ALA A 301 10.75 7.92 26.65
C ALA A 301 11.44 8.38 25.35
N GLY A 302 11.53 9.69 25.12
CA GLY A 302 12.20 10.25 23.93
C GLY A 302 11.35 10.38 22.66
N VAL A 303 10.13 9.84 22.62
CA VAL A 303 9.22 9.97 21.46
C VAL A 303 8.65 11.38 21.34
N SER A 304 8.60 11.94 20.13
CA SER A 304 8.01 13.25 19.84
C SER A 304 6.51 13.31 20.19
N ASP A 305 6.01 14.49 20.58
CA ASP A 305 4.56 14.70 20.79
C ASP A 305 3.75 14.41 19.52
N GLN A 306 4.34 14.63 18.35
CA GLN A 306 3.73 14.41 17.05
C GLN A 306 3.53 12.92 16.76
N ASP A 307 4.61 12.12 16.81
CA ASP A 307 4.56 10.68 16.53
C ASP A 307 3.66 9.95 17.52
N TRP A 308 3.69 10.37 18.79
CA TRP A 308 2.78 9.84 19.80
C TRP A 308 1.30 10.15 19.51
N THR A 309 1.03 11.32 18.94
CA THR A 309 -0.33 11.70 18.53
C THR A 309 -0.81 10.86 17.35
N VAL A 310 0.07 10.58 16.38
CA VAL A 310 -0.23 9.68 15.26
C VAL A 310 -0.52 8.27 15.77
N TYR A 311 0.32 7.70 16.64
CA TYR A 311 0.09 6.37 17.20
C TYR A 311 -1.25 6.28 17.95
N LYS A 312 -1.56 7.25 18.81
CA LYS A 312 -2.86 7.29 19.52
C LYS A 312 -4.04 7.37 18.55
N LEU A 313 -3.93 8.15 17.48
CA LEU A 313 -4.96 8.23 16.47
C LEU A 313 -5.21 6.86 15.82
N VAL A 314 -4.15 6.18 15.39
CA VAL A 314 -4.24 4.84 14.80
C VAL A 314 -4.84 3.85 15.78
N SER A 315 -4.39 3.87 17.05
CA SER A 315 -4.92 2.99 18.09
C SER A 315 -6.41 3.19 18.30
N VAL A 316 -6.86 4.45 18.46
CA VAL A 316 -8.27 4.79 18.64
C VAL A 316 -9.13 4.39 17.43
N VAL A 317 -8.63 4.58 16.20
CA VAL A 317 -9.35 4.16 14.99
C VAL A 317 -9.45 2.64 14.92
N THR A 318 -8.37 1.92 15.26
CA THR A 318 -8.31 0.46 15.26
C THR A 318 -9.29 -0.13 16.26
N THR A 319 -9.26 0.31 17.52
CA THR A 319 -10.16 -0.19 18.57
C THR A 319 -11.62 0.10 18.24
N GLU A 320 -11.98 1.30 17.79
CA GLU A 320 -13.38 1.59 17.42
C GLU A 320 -13.85 0.76 16.22
N PHE A 321 -12.98 0.55 15.23
CA PHE A 321 -13.31 -0.29 14.07
C PHE A 321 -13.55 -1.73 14.50
N GLU A 322 -12.68 -2.27 15.36
CA GLU A 322 -12.76 -3.63 15.87
C GLU A 322 -13.99 -3.84 16.77
N GLU A 323 -14.33 -2.89 17.65
CA GLU A 323 -15.57 -2.93 18.44
C GLU A 323 -16.81 -3.01 17.54
N LYS A 324 -16.85 -2.17 16.49
CA LYS A 324 -17.95 -2.18 15.51
C LYS A 324 -18.02 -3.48 14.72
N PHE A 325 -16.87 -4.02 14.36
CA PHE A 325 -16.77 -5.31 13.68
C PHE A 325 -17.27 -6.43 14.58
N ARG A 326 -16.76 -6.55 15.80
CA ARG A 326 -17.22 -7.54 16.78
C ARG A 326 -18.73 -7.42 17.04
N MET A 327 -19.28 -6.21 17.17
CA MET A 327 -20.73 -6.00 17.42
C MET A 327 -21.66 -6.55 16.31
N ILE A 328 -21.17 -6.73 15.08
CA ILE A 328 -21.98 -7.25 13.97
C ILE A 328 -21.96 -8.78 13.92
N TRP A 329 -20.91 -9.40 14.46
CA TRP A 329 -20.66 -10.84 14.36
C TRP A 329 -20.50 -11.58 15.70
N ALA A 330 -20.66 -10.90 16.83
CA ALA A 330 -20.79 -11.48 18.18
C ALA A 330 -22.22 -11.99 18.44
#